data_AF-A0A8T5N253-F1
#
_entry.id   AF-A0A8T5N253-F1
#
_cell.length_a   1.000
_cell.length_b   1.000
_cell.length_c   1.000
_cell.angle_alpha   90.00
_cell.angle_beta   90.00
_cell.angle_gamma   90.00
#
_symmetry.space_group_name_H-M   'P 1'
#
loop_
_entity.id
_entity.type
_entity.pdbx_description
1 polymer ?
#
loop_
_entity_poly.entity_id
_entity_poly.type
_entity_poly.pdbx_seq_one_letter_code
_entity_poly.pdbx_strand_id
1 'polypeptide(L)'
;VAKWFDSSSQRWQTHRKGATTNTFSTINNQMGVWVHLIAVGGSKLTTGLAGDFPSSQVQITLYAGWNMVGYPSQNPMTANLALAGTGATIISVYTSTTPYIQDYTNLVSVTMSDGNAYWVFVPSTTTWDVPYP
;
A
#
# COMPACT_ATOMS: atom_id res chain seq x y z
N VAL A 1 -12.12 -14.55 3.63
CA VAL A 1 -12.62 -13.92 2.37
C VAL A 1 -11.59 -12.91 1.94
N ALA A 2 -11.28 -12.82 0.65
CA ALA A 2 -10.43 -11.75 0.13
C ALA A 2 -11.23 -10.89 -0.87
N LYS A 3 -10.95 -9.59 -0.89
CA LYS A 3 -11.53 -8.65 -1.85
C LYS A 3 -10.43 -7.81 -2.47
N TRP A 4 -10.55 -7.52 -3.76
CA TRP A 4 -9.66 -6.61 -4.48
C TRP A 4 -10.47 -5.86 -5.52
N PHE A 5 -9.94 -4.74 -5.98
CA PHE A 5 -10.50 -4.01 -7.10
C PHE A 5 -9.84 -4.48 -8.38
N ASP A 6 -10.62 -4.93 -9.36
CA ASP A 6 -10.13 -5.24 -10.70
C ASP A 6 -10.25 -3.98 -11.57
N SER A 7 -9.10 -3.42 -11.94
CA SER A 7 -9.02 -2.22 -12.77
C SER A 7 -9.48 -2.48 -14.22
N SER A 8 -9.44 -3.71 -14.70
CA SER A 8 -9.90 -4.04 -16.06
C SER A 8 -11.43 -4.05 -16.13
N SER A 9 -12.08 -4.71 -15.16
CA SER A 9 -13.54 -4.74 -15.10
C SER A 9 -14.16 -3.56 -14.35
N GLN A 10 -13.36 -2.72 -13.71
CA GLN A 10 -13.79 -1.59 -12.87
C GLN A 10 -14.75 -2.02 -11.75
N ARG A 11 -14.51 -3.20 -11.16
CA ARG A 11 -15.41 -3.79 -10.15
C ARG A 11 -14.66 -4.42 -8.99
N TRP A 12 -15.30 -4.37 -7.82
CA TRP A 12 -14.88 -5.14 -6.66
C TRP A 12 -15.11 -6.63 -6.90
N GLN A 13 -14.02 -7.39 -6.82
CA GLN A 13 -14.02 -8.84 -6.89
C GLN A 13 -13.97 -9.44 -5.48
N THR A 14 -14.46 -10.67 -5.33
CA THR A 14 -14.48 -11.36 -4.04
C THR A 14 -14.07 -12.82 -4.22
N HIS A 15 -13.03 -13.22 -3.49
CA HIS A 15 -12.65 -14.62 -3.32
C HIS A 15 -13.26 -15.16 -2.03
N ARG A 16 -14.01 -16.26 -2.14
CA ARG A 16 -14.60 -16.97 -0.99
C ARG A 16 -14.05 -18.40 -0.94
N LYS A 17 -13.57 -18.82 0.23
CA LYS A 17 -13.08 -20.19 0.45
C LYS A 17 -14.19 -21.18 0.07
N GLY A 18 -13.86 -22.15 -0.80
CA GLY A 18 -14.79 -23.19 -1.25
C GLY A 18 -15.69 -22.82 -2.43
N ALA A 19 -15.66 -21.58 -2.94
CA ALA A 19 -16.38 -21.23 -4.16
C ALA A 19 -15.68 -21.80 -5.41
N THR A 20 -16.46 -22.33 -6.35
CA THR A 20 -15.97 -22.90 -7.62
C THR A 20 -15.66 -21.84 -8.68
N THR A 21 -16.14 -20.61 -8.49
CA THR A 21 -16.02 -19.50 -9.45
C THR A 21 -14.94 -18.48 -9.05
N ASN A 22 -14.00 -18.87 -8.18
CA ASN A 22 -12.93 -17.97 -7.75
C ASN A 22 -11.93 -17.72 -8.89
N THR A 23 -11.66 -16.44 -9.17
CA THR A 23 -10.70 -15.99 -10.20
C THR A 23 -9.45 -15.34 -9.61
N PHE A 24 -9.31 -15.33 -8.27
CA PHE A 24 -8.16 -14.75 -7.59
C PHE A 24 -6.95 -15.69 -7.63
N SER A 25 -6.25 -15.70 -8.76
CA SER A 25 -5.06 -16.56 -8.99
C SER A 25 -3.74 -15.80 -8.95
N THR A 26 -3.76 -14.46 -9.00
CA THR A 26 -2.57 -13.63 -9.11
C THR A 26 -2.65 -12.41 -8.19
N ILE A 27 -1.54 -12.07 -7.55
CA ILE A 27 -1.32 -10.81 -6.82
C ILE A 27 -0.05 -10.19 -7.39
N ASN A 28 -0.07 -8.88 -7.64
CA ASN A 28 1.11 -8.12 -8.04
C ASN A 28 1.17 -6.77 -7.29
N ASN A 29 2.22 -5.98 -7.53
CA ASN A 29 2.47 -4.69 -6.90
C ASN A 29 1.52 -3.55 -7.35
N GLN A 30 0.58 -3.81 -8.26
CA GLN A 30 -0.42 -2.84 -8.72
C GLN A 30 -1.80 -3.07 -8.05
N MET A 31 -1.90 -4.02 -7.12
CA MET A 31 -3.16 -4.44 -6.52
C MET A 31 -3.20 -4.20 -5.01
N GLY A 32 -4.33 -3.69 -4.51
CA GLY A 32 -4.68 -3.70 -3.09
C GLY A 32 -5.64 -4.86 -2.77
N VAL A 33 -5.35 -5.61 -1.71
CA VAL A 33 -6.14 -6.79 -1.30
C VAL A 33 -6.57 -6.68 0.16
N TRP A 34 -7.88 -6.74 0.40
CA TRP A 34 -8.47 -6.82 1.72
C TRP A 34 -8.70 -8.27 2.10
N VAL A 35 -8.07 -8.73 3.18
CA VAL A 35 -8.19 -10.11 3.65
C VAL A 35 -8.89 -10.12 5.00
N HIS A 36 -10.01 -10.84 5.09
CA HIS A 36 -10.68 -11.11 6.36
C HIS A 36 -10.05 -12.34 7.03
N LEU A 37 -9.29 -12.10 8.09
CA LEU A 37 -8.62 -13.09 8.93
C LEU A 37 -9.42 -13.26 10.24
N ILE A 38 -9.83 -14.49 10.55
CA ILE A 38 -10.73 -14.80 11.69
C ILE A 38 -10.03 -15.56 12.84
N ALA A 39 -8.77 -15.94 12.67
CA ALA A 39 -7.97 -16.60 13.70
C ALA A 39 -6.52 -16.12 13.63
N VAL A 40 -6.00 -15.69 14.77
CA VAL A 40 -4.58 -15.39 14.97
C VAL A 40 -3.85 -16.72 15.21
N GLY A 41 -3.03 -17.11 14.25
CA GLY A 41 -2.34 -18.40 14.22
C GLY A 41 -1.52 -18.60 12.94
N GLY A 42 -1.90 -17.89 11.87
CA GLY A 42 -1.04 -17.63 10.72
C GLY A 42 -0.68 -16.14 10.67
N SER A 43 0.25 -15.70 11.50
CA SER A 43 0.62 -14.28 11.68
C SER A 43 1.33 -13.66 10.48
N LYS A 44 1.46 -14.39 9.37
CA LYS A 44 2.18 -13.96 8.17
C LYS A 44 1.50 -14.50 6.92
N LEU A 45 1.04 -13.59 6.07
CA LEU A 45 0.78 -13.92 4.68
C LEU A 45 2.12 -13.95 3.96
N THR A 46 2.59 -15.15 3.59
CA THR A 46 3.80 -15.31 2.78
C THR A 46 3.40 -15.76 1.39
N THR A 47 3.96 -15.13 0.36
CA THR A 47 3.83 -15.56 -1.03
C THR A 47 4.84 -16.65 -1.39
N GLY A 48 5.82 -16.92 -0.51
CA GLY A 48 6.97 -17.79 -0.82
C GLY A 48 7.96 -17.16 -1.80
N LEU A 49 7.75 -15.89 -2.19
CA LEU A 49 8.55 -15.14 -3.14
C LEU A 49 9.09 -13.89 -2.47
N ALA A 50 10.37 -13.57 -2.70
CA ALA A 50 10.91 -12.24 -2.46
C ALA A 50 10.68 -11.40 -3.71
N GLY A 51 10.18 -10.18 -3.55
CA GLY A 51 10.15 -9.21 -4.64
C GLY A 51 11.53 -8.58 -4.81
N ASP A 52 11.90 -8.26 -6.04
CA ASP A 52 13.10 -7.46 -6.31
C ASP A 52 12.80 -5.97 -6.14
N PHE A 53 13.79 -5.22 -5.65
CA PHE A 53 13.71 -3.77 -5.69
C PHE A 53 13.80 -3.28 -7.14
N PRO A 54 13.09 -2.19 -7.48
CA PRO A 54 13.20 -1.57 -8.79
C PRO A 54 14.65 -1.15 -9.10
N SER A 55 15.15 -1.50 -10.28
CA SER A 55 16.47 -1.09 -10.77
C SER A 55 16.48 0.25 -11.52
N SER A 56 15.35 0.95 -11.53
CA SER A 56 15.17 2.26 -12.13
C SER A 56 14.21 3.11 -11.30
N GLN A 57 14.16 4.42 -11.57
CA GLN A 57 13.18 5.34 -11.00
C GLN A 57 11.76 4.76 -11.07
N VAL A 58 11.04 4.79 -9.96
CA VAL A 58 9.65 4.34 -9.89
C VAL A 58 8.74 5.55 -9.84
N GLN A 59 7.77 5.59 -10.77
CA GLN A 59 6.77 6.64 -10.84
C GLN A 59 5.40 6.04 -10.50
N ILE A 60 4.76 6.58 -9.47
CA ILE A 60 3.44 6.12 -9.02
C ILE A 60 2.45 7.27 -9.15
N THR A 61 1.38 7.08 -9.92
CA THR A 61 0.29 8.07 -9.96
C THR A 61 -0.49 8.03 -8.65
N LEU A 62 -0.52 9.16 -7.95
CA LEU A 62 -1.39 9.39 -6.81
C LEU A 62 -2.60 10.19 -7.28
N TYR A 63 -3.80 9.72 -6.96
CA TYR A 63 -5.04 10.41 -7.29
C TYR A 63 -5.42 11.38 -6.17
N ALA A 64 -6.11 12.48 -6.51
CA ALA A 64 -6.63 13.39 -5.50
C ALA A 64 -7.44 12.64 -4.43
N GLY A 65 -7.14 12.89 -3.15
CA GLY A 65 -7.69 12.15 -2.01
C GLY A 65 -6.72 11.12 -1.43
N TRP A 66 -7.28 10.06 -0.84
CA TRP A 66 -6.54 9.01 -0.15
C TRP A 66 -6.04 7.91 -1.11
N ASN A 67 -4.75 7.60 -1.04
CA ASN A 67 -4.09 6.54 -1.81
C ASN A 67 -3.45 5.54 -0.86
N MET A 68 -3.67 4.25 -1.09
CA MET A 68 -2.94 3.20 -0.38
C MET A 68 -1.69 2.83 -1.17
N VAL A 69 -0.52 3.06 -0.58
CA VAL A 69 0.77 2.83 -1.23
C VAL A 69 1.73 2.07 -0.31
N GLY A 70 2.62 1.30 -0.92
CA GLY A 70 3.86 0.83 -0.26
C GLY A 70 5.00 1.79 -0.56
N TYR A 71 6.15 1.60 0.10
CA TYR A 71 7.39 2.31 -0.21
C TYR A 71 8.40 1.37 -0.88
N PRO A 72 8.48 1.36 -2.23
CA PRO A 72 9.27 0.38 -2.98
C PRO A 72 10.76 0.80 -3.09
N SER A 73 11.38 1.17 -1.97
CA SER A 73 12.80 1.54 -1.90
C SER A 73 13.45 0.91 -0.68
N GLN A 74 14.71 0.48 -0.84
CA GLN A 74 15.48 -0.21 0.19
C GLN A 74 15.93 0.75 1.32
N ASN A 75 16.01 2.05 1.03
CA ASN A 75 16.50 3.04 1.98
C ASN A 75 15.32 3.76 2.66
N PRO A 76 15.04 3.50 3.95
CA PRO A 76 13.99 4.20 4.67
C PRO A 76 14.21 5.71 4.67
N MET A 77 13.12 6.46 4.55
CA MET A 77 13.17 7.92 4.46
C MET A 77 11.96 8.54 5.17
N THR A 78 12.13 9.73 5.76
CA THR A 78 10.99 10.45 6.36
C THR A 78 9.96 10.80 5.28
N ALA A 79 8.66 10.73 5.62
CA ALA A 79 7.59 10.86 4.63
C ALA A 79 7.61 12.22 3.93
N ASN A 80 8.10 13.29 4.57
CA ASN A 80 8.25 14.59 3.92
C ASN A 80 9.28 14.60 2.78
N LEU A 81 10.35 13.80 2.89
CA LEU A 81 11.37 13.65 1.85
C LEU A 81 10.94 12.59 0.83
N ALA A 82 10.39 11.47 1.31
CA ALA A 82 9.90 10.39 0.47
C ALA A 82 8.80 10.85 -0.49
N LEU A 83 7.87 11.69 -0.02
CA LEU A 83 6.73 12.22 -0.78
C LEU A 83 6.97 13.63 -1.31
N ALA A 84 8.23 14.08 -1.38
CA ALA A 84 8.57 15.40 -1.90
C ALA A 84 7.98 15.60 -3.31
N GLY A 85 7.44 16.80 -3.58
CA GLY A 85 6.81 17.12 -4.88
C GLY A 85 5.37 16.59 -5.06
N THR A 86 4.88 15.70 -4.19
CA THR A 86 3.50 15.18 -4.30
C THR A 86 2.43 16.13 -3.73
N GLY A 87 2.84 17.05 -2.84
CA GLY A 87 1.91 17.89 -2.09
C GLY A 87 1.12 17.14 -1.00
N ALA A 88 1.54 15.93 -0.61
CA ALA A 88 0.91 15.18 0.47
C ALA A 88 0.79 16.00 1.77
N THR A 89 -0.35 15.89 2.45
CA THR A 89 -0.63 16.66 3.68
C THR A 89 -0.89 15.79 4.91
N ILE A 90 -1.33 14.55 4.70
CA ILE A 90 -1.62 13.59 5.78
C ILE A 90 -1.13 12.22 5.36
N ILE A 91 -0.52 11.50 6.30
CA ILE A 91 -0.19 10.09 6.17
C ILE A 91 -0.81 9.30 7.33
N SER A 92 -1.48 8.20 7.03
CA SER A 92 -1.98 7.26 8.04
C SER A 92 -1.19 5.96 8.00
N VAL A 93 -0.78 5.50 9.18
CA VAL A 93 0.02 4.28 9.35
C VAL A 93 -0.65 3.32 10.31
N TYR A 94 -0.34 2.04 10.14
CA TYR A 94 -0.71 1.03 11.13
C TYR A 94 0.05 1.25 12.45
N THR A 95 -0.65 1.07 13.56
CA THR A 95 -0.08 1.05 14.91
C THR A 95 -0.51 -0.23 15.63
N SER A 96 0.28 -0.71 16.58
CA SER A 96 -0.06 -1.90 17.36
C SER A 96 -1.05 -1.62 18.51
N THR A 97 -1.54 -0.38 18.62
CA THR A 97 -2.43 0.08 19.69
C THR A 97 -3.68 0.72 19.11
N THR A 98 -4.85 0.44 19.68
CA THR A 98 -6.14 1.03 19.28
C THR A 98 -6.01 2.57 19.22
N PRO A 99 -6.44 3.24 18.12
CA PRO A 99 -7.30 2.75 17.03
C PRO A 99 -6.62 1.97 15.87
N TYR A 100 -5.41 1.43 16.05
CA TYR A 100 -4.61 0.63 15.09
C TYR A 100 -4.24 1.32 13.78
N ILE A 101 -4.77 2.52 13.55
CA ILE A 101 -4.41 3.44 12.49
C ILE A 101 -4.22 4.80 13.15
N GLN A 102 -3.14 5.49 12.81
CA GLN A 102 -2.86 6.83 13.31
C GLN A 102 -2.52 7.76 12.15
N ASP A 103 -3.16 8.92 12.13
CA ASP A 103 -2.93 9.98 11.17
C ASP A 103 -1.83 10.93 11.66
N TYR A 104 -0.96 11.34 10.73
CA TYR A 104 0.11 12.29 10.96
C TYR A 104 0.04 13.39 9.91
N THR A 105 -0.16 14.63 10.37
CA THR A 105 -0.04 15.84 9.54
C THR A 105 1.41 16.34 9.46
N ASN A 106 2.22 16.04 10.47
CA ASN A 106 3.66 16.28 10.44
C ASN A 106 4.37 15.09 9.77
N LEU A 107 4.56 15.16 8.45
CA LEU A 107 5.18 14.07 7.67
C LEU A 107 6.63 13.73 8.09
N VAL A 108 7.33 14.64 8.78
CA VAL A 108 8.69 14.35 9.28
C VAL A 108 8.67 13.28 10.38
N SER A 109 7.55 13.15 11.09
CA SER A 109 7.41 12.21 12.21
C SER A 109 7.21 10.75 11.78
N VAL A 110 7.05 10.50 10.48
CA VAL A 110 6.81 9.16 9.94
C VAL A 110 7.97 8.77 9.02
N THR A 111 8.58 7.62 9.30
CA THR A 111 9.55 7.00 8.39
C THR A 111 8.82 6.02 7.48
N MET A 112 8.96 6.24 6.18
CA MET A 112 8.54 5.31 5.13
C MET A 112 9.63 4.26 4.93
N SER A 113 9.27 2.99 5.10
CA SER A 113 10.15 1.83 4.95
C SER A 113 9.48 0.78 4.09
N ASP A 114 10.29 -0.06 3.46
CA ASP A 114 9.80 -1.21 2.71
C ASP A 114 8.97 -2.16 3.60
N GLY A 115 8.08 -2.93 2.98
CA GLY A 115 7.20 -3.88 3.66
C GLY A 115 6.00 -3.27 4.40
N ASN A 116 5.96 -1.95 4.57
CA ASN A 116 4.83 -1.24 5.16
C ASN A 116 3.86 -0.69 4.11
N ALA A 117 2.59 -0.55 4.51
CA ALA A 117 1.57 0.15 3.75
C ALA A 117 1.21 1.47 4.44
N TYR A 118 0.98 2.49 3.63
CA TYR A 118 0.70 3.86 4.04
C TYR A 118 -0.55 4.34 3.31
N TRP A 119 -1.45 5.00 4.02
CA TRP A 119 -2.48 5.82 3.39
C TRP A 119 -1.94 7.24 3.27
N VAL A 120 -1.84 7.75 2.05
CA VAL A 120 -1.32 9.08 1.76
C VAL A 120 -2.44 9.93 1.15
N PHE A 121 -2.74 11.05 1.79
CA PHE A 121 -3.66 12.04 1.24
C PHE A 121 -2.89 13.06 0.40
N VAL A 122 -3.27 13.21 -0.88
CA VAL A 122 -2.78 14.29 -1.76
C VAL A 122 -3.94 15.19 -2.21
N PRO A 123 -3.75 16.52 -2.28
CA PRO A 123 -4.81 17.45 -2.62
C PRO A 123 -5.17 17.45 -4.12
N SER A 124 -4.25 17.01 -4.98
CA SER A 124 -4.45 16.92 -6.43
C SER A 124 -3.77 15.68 -6.98
N THR A 125 -4.29 15.15 -8.09
CA THR A 125 -3.64 14.05 -8.80
C THR A 125 -2.23 14.47 -9.21
N THR A 126 -1.24 13.63 -8.92
CA THR A 126 0.18 13.93 -9.13
C THR A 126 0.96 12.65 -9.42
N THR A 127 2.19 12.81 -9.87
CA THR A 127 3.14 11.70 -9.99
C THR A 127 4.08 11.74 -8.78
N TRP A 128 4.16 10.62 -8.07
CA TRP A 128 5.14 10.39 -7.04
C TRP A 128 6.37 9.73 -7.63
N ASP A 129 7.45 10.50 -7.71
CA ASP A 129 8.78 10.02 -8.04
C ASP A 129 9.41 9.44 -6.76
N VAL A 130 9.35 8.11 -6.60
CA VAL A 130 9.89 7.44 -5.42
C VAL A 130 11.42 7.64 -5.38
N PRO A 131 12.00 8.10 -4.25
CA PRO A 131 13.43 8.24 -4.13
C PRO A 131 14.15 6.91 -4.38
N TYR A 132 15.12 6.97 -5.29
CA TYR A 132 15.90 5.81 -5.70
C TYR A 132 16.79 5.30 -4.53
N PRO A 133 16.96 3.98 -4.37
CA PRO A 133 17.87 3.40 -3.38
C PRO A 133 19.36 3.70 -3.64
#